data_AF-A0A2Y9L3P8-F1
#
_entry.id   AF-A0A2Y9L3P8-F1
#
_cell.length_a   1.000
_cell.length_b   1.000
_cell.length_c   1.000
_cell.angle_alpha   90.00
_cell.angle_beta   90.00
_cell.angle_gamma   90.00
#
_symmetry.space_group_name_H-M   'P 1'
#
loop_
_entity.id
_entity.type
_entity.pdbx_description
1 polymer ?
#
loop_
_entity_poly.entity_id
_entity_poly.type
_entity_poly.pdbx_seq_one_letter_code
_entity_poly.pdbx_strand_id
1 'polypeptide(L)'
;MPAPGPKPMEPARDYPLFGGAFSAALPPGALDVSDLRPVPDNQEVFCHRVTDQSLIVELLELQAHVQGEEAARYHFEDVGGVQGARAVQVDNAQPLLLENLALRNCCQEAWVLSGKQQVAKENHQVAKDVTVHQALLRLPQYQTDLLLTFNDPPLSLGPENLSLPPWSLGDFEQLVTSLTLHDPNIFGPQ
;
A
#
# COMPACT_ATOMS: atom_id res chain seq x y z
N MET A 1 -2.10 11.33 -44.37
CA MET A 1 -1.43 10.65 -43.23
C MET A 1 -2.30 10.92 -42.01
N PRO A 2 -2.91 9.90 -41.38
CA PRO A 2 -3.75 10.13 -40.22
C PRO A 2 -2.87 10.44 -38.99
N ALA A 3 -3.28 11.43 -38.20
CA ALA A 3 -2.67 11.79 -36.93
C ALA A 3 -2.82 10.62 -35.93
N PRO A 4 -1.84 10.37 -35.03
CA PRO A 4 -2.02 9.42 -33.95
C PRO A 4 -3.15 9.93 -33.04
N GLY A 5 -4.25 9.17 -32.97
CA GLY A 5 -5.33 9.43 -32.03
C GLY A 5 -4.84 9.37 -30.58
N PRO A 6 -5.60 9.90 -29.61
CA PRO A 6 -5.27 9.78 -28.20
C PRO A 6 -5.13 8.29 -27.87
N LYS A 7 -3.97 7.90 -27.34
CA LYS A 7 -3.72 6.55 -26.84
C LYS A 7 -4.81 6.22 -25.81
N PRO A 8 -5.34 4.98 -25.78
CA PRO A 8 -6.29 4.60 -24.74
C PRO A 8 -5.67 4.88 -23.36
N MET A 9 -6.46 5.42 -22.43
CA MET A 9 -6.14 5.40 -21.00
C MET A 9 -5.57 4.03 -20.67
N GLU A 10 -4.30 3.97 -20.26
CA GLU A 10 -3.66 2.72 -19.86
C GLU A 10 -4.48 2.15 -18.69
N PRO A 11 -5.14 0.98 -18.86
CA PRO A 11 -5.77 0.31 -17.73
C PRO A 11 -4.65 -0.03 -16.74
N ALA A 12 -4.98 0.03 -15.45
CA ALA A 12 -4.05 -0.30 -14.38
C ALA A 12 -3.33 -1.61 -14.71
N ARG A 13 -2.01 -1.53 -14.92
CA ARG A 13 -1.22 -2.67 -15.37
C ARG A 13 -1.03 -3.58 -14.16
N ASP A 14 -1.35 -4.86 -14.33
CA ASP A 14 -0.95 -5.91 -13.39
C ASP A 14 0.59 -5.88 -13.29
N TYR A 15 1.09 -5.37 -12.18
CA TYR A 15 2.51 -5.27 -11.89
C TYR A 15 2.93 -6.53 -11.13
N PRO A 16 3.94 -7.26 -11.62
CA PRO A 16 4.45 -8.44 -10.94
C PRO A 16 5.18 -8.01 -9.66
N LEU A 17 4.63 -8.41 -8.53
CA LEU A 17 5.14 -8.21 -7.19
C LEU A 17 5.95 -9.44 -6.74
N PHE A 18 6.99 -9.23 -5.96
CA PHE A 18 7.88 -10.25 -5.40
C PHE A 18 8.43 -11.24 -6.45
N GLY A 19 9.05 -10.71 -7.51
CA GLY A 19 9.58 -11.54 -8.60
C GLY A 19 8.51 -12.24 -9.45
N GLY A 20 7.24 -11.82 -9.35
CA GLY A 20 6.10 -12.38 -10.07
C GLY A 20 5.28 -13.40 -9.27
N ALA A 21 5.57 -13.59 -7.98
CA ALA A 21 4.74 -14.42 -7.11
C ALA A 21 3.35 -13.82 -6.90
N PHE A 22 3.26 -12.48 -6.87
CA PHE A 22 2.02 -11.75 -6.80
C PHE A 22 1.86 -10.84 -8.03
N SER A 23 0.63 -10.44 -8.33
CA SER A 23 0.35 -9.35 -9.26
C SER A 23 -0.66 -8.39 -8.65
N ALA A 24 -0.48 -7.08 -8.81
CA ALA A 24 -1.48 -6.08 -8.44
C ALA A 24 -1.59 -4.97 -9.47
N ALA A 25 -2.77 -4.37 -9.56
CA ALA A 25 -3.02 -3.22 -10.41
C ALA A 25 -2.49 -1.95 -9.75
N LEU A 26 -1.25 -1.58 -10.08
CA LEU A 26 -0.65 -0.34 -9.57
C LEU A 26 -1.23 0.88 -10.30
N PRO A 27 -1.43 2.00 -9.59
CA PRO A 27 -1.85 3.24 -10.23
C PRO A 27 -0.77 3.81 -11.15
N PRO A 28 -1.17 4.62 -12.15
CA PRO A 28 -0.23 5.21 -13.09
C PRO A 28 0.76 6.13 -12.36
N GLY A 29 2.03 6.08 -12.79
CA GLY A 29 3.09 6.91 -12.21
C GLY A 29 3.75 6.34 -10.96
N ALA A 30 3.41 5.11 -10.55
CA ALA A 30 4.13 4.36 -9.52
C ALA A 30 5.56 4.06 -9.97
N LEU A 31 6.52 4.58 -9.21
CA LEU A 31 7.94 4.35 -9.42
C LEU A 31 8.45 3.41 -8.32
N ASP A 32 8.92 2.25 -8.74
CA ASP A 32 9.61 1.31 -7.86
C ASP A 32 10.91 1.93 -7.32
N VAL A 33 11.08 1.96 -5.99
CA VAL A 33 12.29 2.50 -5.37
C VAL A 33 13.29 1.44 -4.95
N SER A 34 13.05 0.16 -5.26
CA SER A 34 13.98 -0.95 -4.99
C SER A 34 15.31 -0.78 -5.75
N ASP A 35 15.30 -0.03 -6.85
CA ASP A 35 16.52 0.37 -7.58
C ASP A 35 17.29 1.50 -6.86
N LEU A 36 16.58 2.34 -6.09
CA LEU A 36 17.15 3.51 -5.40
C LEU A 36 17.68 3.17 -4.00
N ARG A 37 17.05 2.21 -3.32
CA ARG A 37 17.41 1.77 -1.97
C ARG A 37 17.27 0.26 -1.87
N PRO A 38 18.11 -0.42 -1.08
CA PRO A 38 17.87 -1.81 -0.75
C PRO A 38 16.55 -1.90 0.03
N VAL A 39 15.56 -2.53 -0.60
CA VAL A 39 14.30 -2.94 0.02
C VAL A 39 14.40 -4.46 0.22
N PRO A 40 14.04 -5.01 1.39
CA PRO A 40 14.10 -6.45 1.60
C PRO A 40 13.14 -7.19 0.68
N ASP A 41 13.45 -8.44 0.32
CA ASP A 41 12.66 -9.22 -0.66
C ASP A 41 11.20 -9.46 -0.25
N ASN A 42 10.86 -9.26 1.03
CA ASN A 42 9.50 -9.35 1.55
C ASN A 42 8.77 -7.99 1.54
N GLN A 43 9.37 -6.93 1.01
CA GLN A 43 8.77 -5.59 0.92
C GLN A 43 8.96 -5.02 -0.49
N GLU A 44 7.95 -4.30 -0.97
CA GLU A 44 8.01 -3.51 -2.20
C GLU A 44 7.55 -2.09 -1.90
N VAL A 45 8.32 -1.13 -2.37
CA VAL A 45 8.06 0.28 -2.12
C VAL A 45 7.94 0.98 -3.47
N PHE A 46 6.81 1.64 -3.66
CA PHE A 46 6.50 2.47 -4.81
C PHE A 46 6.31 3.91 -4.36
N CYS A 47 6.96 4.85 -5.02
CA CYS A 47 6.77 6.27 -4.79
C CYS A 47 6.10 6.89 -6.01
N HIS A 48 5.24 7.87 -5.76
CA HIS A 48 4.68 8.65 -6.85
C HIS A 48 5.74 9.63 -7.37
N ARG A 49 5.87 9.75 -8.69
CA ARG A 49 6.92 10.60 -9.30
C ARG A 49 6.70 12.10 -9.08
N VAL A 50 5.43 12.50 -9.07
CA VAL A 50 4.96 13.89 -8.97
C VAL A 50 4.51 14.29 -7.56
N THR A 51 3.73 13.45 -6.87
CA THR A 51 3.31 13.68 -5.48
C THR A 51 4.28 13.00 -4.51
N ASP A 52 4.44 13.53 -3.30
CA ASP A 52 5.19 12.87 -2.21
C ASP A 52 4.46 11.61 -1.66
N GLN A 53 3.56 11.01 -2.44
CA GLN A 53 2.82 9.81 -2.07
C GLN A 53 3.71 8.57 -2.20
N SER A 54 3.47 7.59 -1.33
CA SER A 54 4.16 6.30 -1.39
C SER A 54 3.22 5.15 -1.07
N LEU A 55 3.34 4.06 -1.80
CA LEU A 55 2.70 2.78 -1.57
C LEU A 55 3.77 1.78 -1.14
N ILE A 56 3.50 1.05 -0.08
CA ILE A 56 4.37 0.03 0.46
C ILE A 56 3.53 -1.24 0.53
N VAL A 57 4.06 -2.34 0.03
CA VAL A 57 3.47 -3.67 0.11
C VAL A 57 4.46 -4.57 0.82
N GLU A 58 4.07 -5.20 1.91
CA GLU A 58 4.95 -5.99 2.75
C GLU A 58 4.31 -7.33 3.12
N LEU A 59 5.12 -8.39 3.08
CA LEU A 59 4.81 -9.72 3.60
C LEU A 59 5.38 -9.82 5.02
N LEU A 60 4.49 -9.99 5.99
CA LEU A 60 4.80 -10.15 7.41
C LEU A 60 4.43 -11.54 7.89
N GLU A 61 5.08 -12.01 8.96
CA GLU A 61 4.66 -13.24 9.62
C GLU A 61 3.29 -13.05 10.30
N LEU A 62 2.40 -14.04 10.12
CA LEU A 62 1.05 -14.01 10.70
C LEU A 62 1.13 -13.85 12.22
N GLN A 63 0.60 -12.75 12.73
CA GLN A 63 0.55 -12.50 14.16
C GLN A 63 -0.67 -13.19 14.78
N ALA A 64 -0.49 -14.42 15.27
CA ALA A 64 -1.55 -15.20 15.92
C ALA A 64 -2.12 -14.56 17.20
N HIS A 65 -1.39 -13.59 17.80
CA HIS A 65 -1.77 -12.90 19.03
C HIS A 65 -2.77 -11.76 18.82
N VAL A 66 -2.90 -11.23 17.60
CA VAL A 66 -3.82 -10.14 17.25
C VAL A 66 -4.78 -10.60 16.15
N GLN A 67 -6.05 -10.18 16.18
CA GLN A 67 -7.08 -10.62 15.24
C GLN A 67 -7.95 -9.47 14.75
N GLY A 68 -8.37 -9.54 13.48
CA GLY A 68 -9.22 -8.55 12.84
C GLY A 68 -8.72 -7.12 12.95
N GLU A 69 -9.59 -6.24 13.46
CA GLU A 69 -9.32 -4.83 13.68
C GLU A 69 -8.08 -4.59 14.55
N GLU A 70 -7.88 -5.39 15.60
CA GLU A 70 -6.76 -5.23 16.53
C GLU A 70 -5.43 -5.49 15.82
N ALA A 71 -5.40 -6.42 14.86
CA ALA A 71 -4.21 -6.66 14.06
C ALA A 71 -3.91 -5.47 13.15
N ALA A 72 -4.92 -4.97 12.42
CA ALA A 72 -4.76 -3.80 11.56
C ALA A 72 -4.32 -2.57 12.39
N ARG A 73 -4.90 -2.37 13.57
CA ARG A 73 -4.52 -1.27 14.47
C ARG A 73 -3.09 -1.44 14.99
N TYR A 74 -2.70 -2.65 15.39
CA TYR A 74 -1.34 -2.94 15.84
C TYR A 74 -0.30 -2.61 14.76
N HIS A 75 -0.52 -3.06 13.52
CA HIS A 75 0.36 -2.74 12.41
C HIS A 75 0.36 -1.24 12.05
N PHE A 76 -0.76 -0.55 12.23
CA PHE A 76 -0.84 0.89 11.99
C PHE A 76 -0.02 1.69 13.01
N GLU A 77 -0.11 1.31 14.28
CA GLU A 77 0.68 1.89 15.37
C GLU A 77 2.18 1.60 15.18
N ASP A 78 2.53 0.38 14.76
CA ASP A 78 3.92 0.00 14.46
C ASP A 78 4.52 0.83 13.32
N VAL A 79 3.81 0.94 12.19
CA VAL A 79 4.21 1.80 11.05
C VAL A 79 4.42 3.24 11.50
N GLY A 80 3.55 3.76 12.38
CA GLY A 80 3.72 5.10 12.93
C GLY A 80 4.96 5.25 13.80
N GLY A 81 5.24 4.24 14.64
CA GLY A 81 6.45 4.18 15.45
C GLY A 81 7.72 4.18 14.59
N VAL A 82 7.77 3.35 13.54
CA VAL A 82 8.90 3.25 12.61
C VAL A 82 9.10 4.55 11.82
N GLN A 83 8.01 5.21 11.41
CA GLN A 83 8.07 6.51 10.74
C GLN A 83 8.43 7.68 11.67
N GLY A 84 8.53 7.46 12.99
CA GLY A 84 8.78 8.52 13.97
C GLY A 84 7.58 9.48 14.12
N ALA A 85 6.36 8.97 13.92
CA ALA A 85 5.15 9.73 14.13
C ALA A 85 5.00 10.09 15.62
N ARG A 86 4.86 11.38 15.92
CA ARG A 86 4.60 11.88 17.29
C ARG A 86 3.19 11.56 17.77
N ALA A 87 2.25 11.53 16.84
CA ALA A 87 0.87 11.17 17.08
C ALA A 87 0.38 10.30 15.93
N VAL A 88 -0.33 9.25 16.29
CA VAL A 88 -1.00 8.34 15.35
C VAL A 88 -2.47 8.38 15.72
N GLN A 89 -3.30 8.80 14.78
CA GLN A 89 -4.74 8.89 14.97
C GLN A 89 -5.42 8.02 13.92
N VAL A 90 -6.19 7.03 14.36
CA VAL A 90 -7.02 6.22 13.47
C VAL A 90 -8.32 6.98 13.22
N ASP A 91 -8.62 7.32 11.97
CA ASP A 91 -9.87 7.98 11.57
C ASP A 91 -10.97 6.94 11.32
N ASN A 92 -10.64 5.84 10.64
CA ASN A 92 -11.59 4.78 10.29
C ASN A 92 -10.92 3.41 10.26
N ALA A 93 -11.62 2.37 10.70
CA ALA A 93 -11.21 0.98 10.52
C ALA A 93 -12.44 0.19 10.11
N GLN A 94 -12.34 -0.55 9.01
CA GLN A 94 -13.46 -1.32 8.49
C GLN A 94 -12.97 -2.65 7.89
N PRO A 95 -13.74 -3.73 8.09
CA PRO A 95 -13.44 -5.00 7.45
C PRO A 95 -13.66 -4.90 5.95
N LEU A 96 -12.72 -5.42 5.18
CA LEU A 96 -12.84 -5.52 3.72
C LEU A 96 -13.48 -6.86 3.37
N LEU A 97 -14.52 -6.83 2.54
CA LEU A 97 -15.18 -8.06 2.10
C LEU A 97 -14.22 -8.88 1.23
N LEU A 98 -13.98 -10.13 1.64
CA LEU A 98 -13.16 -11.07 0.86
C LEU A 98 -13.69 -11.22 -0.57
N GLU A 99 -15.00 -11.10 -0.79
CA GLU A 99 -15.60 -11.19 -2.13
C GLU A 99 -15.05 -10.16 -3.12
N ASN A 100 -14.57 -9.01 -2.62
CA ASN A 100 -13.93 -7.98 -3.43
C ASN A 100 -12.44 -8.27 -3.69
N LEU A 101 -11.83 -9.18 -2.93
CA LEU A 101 -10.43 -9.56 -3.09
C LEU A 101 -10.29 -10.65 -4.14
N ALA A 102 -9.38 -10.46 -5.10
CA ALA A 102 -9.00 -11.52 -6.01
C ALA A 102 -8.36 -12.72 -5.25
N LEU A 103 -7.75 -12.46 -4.09
CA LEU A 103 -7.22 -13.44 -3.14
C LEU A 103 -8.26 -14.13 -2.24
N ARG A 104 -9.57 -14.01 -2.51
CA ARG A 104 -10.65 -14.62 -1.71
C ARG A 104 -10.49 -16.11 -1.38
N ASN A 105 -9.73 -16.85 -2.17
CA ASN A 105 -9.47 -18.28 -1.94
C ASN A 105 -8.39 -18.54 -0.87
N CYS A 106 -7.50 -17.57 -0.63
CA CYS A 106 -6.32 -17.71 0.23
C CYS A 106 -6.37 -16.77 1.45
N CYS A 107 -7.01 -15.61 1.30
CA CYS A 107 -7.25 -14.65 2.35
C CYS A 107 -8.45 -15.12 3.19
N GLN A 108 -8.31 -15.16 4.51
CA GLN A 108 -9.42 -15.50 5.42
C GLN A 108 -10.05 -14.26 6.05
N GLU A 109 -9.29 -13.20 6.19
CA GLU A 109 -9.71 -11.96 6.83
C GLU A 109 -8.96 -10.78 6.21
N ALA A 110 -9.65 -9.68 5.96
CA ALA A 110 -9.03 -8.45 5.46
C ALA A 110 -9.63 -7.23 6.13
N TRP A 111 -8.79 -6.25 6.42
CA TRP A 111 -9.15 -5.03 7.13
C TRP A 111 -8.47 -3.84 6.46
N VAL A 112 -9.20 -2.75 6.33
CA VAL A 112 -8.63 -1.47 5.89
C VAL A 112 -8.82 -0.44 7.00
N LEU A 113 -7.73 0.21 7.34
CA LEU A 113 -7.63 1.24 8.35
C LEU A 113 -7.12 2.50 7.68
N SER A 114 -7.71 3.64 8.01
CA SER A 114 -7.29 4.95 7.54
C SER A 114 -7.09 5.84 8.74
N GLY A 115 -5.99 6.59 8.75
CA GLY A 115 -5.68 7.49 9.85
C GLY A 115 -4.70 8.56 9.45
N LYS A 116 -4.33 9.40 10.41
CA LYS A 116 -3.34 10.45 10.25
C LYS A 116 -2.16 10.19 11.15
N GLN A 117 -0.96 10.34 10.61
CA GLN A 117 0.28 10.22 11.33
C GLN A 117 1.00 11.56 11.29
N GLN A 118 1.27 12.12 12.47
CA GLN A 118 2.03 13.36 12.62
C GLN A 118 3.51 13.06 12.62
N VAL A 119 4.13 13.10 11.44
CA VAL A 119 5.56 12.85 11.31
C VAL A 119 6.31 14.17 11.49
N ALA A 120 7.18 14.21 12.51
CA ALA A 120 8.12 15.31 12.70
C ALA A 120 9.50 14.84 12.26
N LYS A 121 9.99 15.29 11.11
CA LYS A 121 11.40 15.07 10.76
C LYS A 121 12.26 15.74 11.82
N GLU A 122 13.26 15.02 12.35
CA GLU A 122 14.14 15.40 13.48
C GLU A 122 14.73 16.83 13.44
N ASN A 123 14.71 17.51 12.28
CA ASN A 123 15.24 18.86 12.09
C ASN A 123 14.19 19.95 11.82
N HIS A 124 12.88 19.66 11.80
CA HIS A 124 11.85 20.68 11.56
C HIS A 124 10.85 20.76 12.72
N GLN A 125 10.61 21.98 13.18
CA GLN A 125 9.66 22.31 14.25
C GLN A 125 8.19 22.10 13.86
N VAL A 126 7.92 21.80 12.58
CA VAL A 126 6.58 21.63 12.00
C VAL A 126 6.34 20.13 11.81
N ALA A 127 5.44 19.56 12.61
CA ALA A 127 4.88 18.24 12.34
C ALA A 127 4.06 18.31 11.04
N LYS A 128 4.28 17.36 10.14
CA LYS A 128 3.41 17.19 8.97
C LYS A 128 2.40 16.10 9.29
N ASP A 129 1.12 16.45 9.22
CA ASP A 129 0.04 15.47 9.18
C ASP A 129 0.10 14.75 7.84
N VAL A 130 0.35 13.45 7.85
CA VAL A 130 0.31 12.59 6.67
C VAL A 130 -0.88 11.65 6.83
N THR A 131 -1.75 11.59 5.83
CA THR A 131 -2.84 10.61 5.84
C THR A 131 -2.23 9.27 5.46
N VAL A 132 -2.48 8.24 6.24
CA VAL A 132 -1.96 6.89 6.01
C VAL A 132 -3.14 5.95 5.93
N HIS A 133 -3.26 5.26 4.81
CA HIS A 133 -4.22 4.19 4.61
C HIS A 133 -3.47 2.87 4.66
N GLN A 134 -3.92 1.95 5.50
CA GLN A 134 -3.33 0.65 5.67
C GLN A 134 -4.36 -0.42 5.38
N ALA A 135 -3.99 -1.45 4.62
CA ALA A 135 -4.81 -2.61 4.39
C ALA A 135 -4.04 -3.86 4.83
N LEU A 136 -4.64 -4.63 5.72
CA LEU A 136 -4.13 -5.89 6.21
C LEU A 136 -4.95 -7.02 5.59
N LEU A 137 -4.27 -7.95 4.91
CA LEU A 137 -4.87 -9.16 4.35
C LEU A 137 -4.21 -10.35 5.01
N ARG A 138 -4.99 -11.18 5.69
CA ARG A 138 -4.48 -12.30 6.47
C ARG A 138 -4.59 -13.59 5.67
N LEU A 139 -3.46 -14.23 5.44
CA LEU A 139 -3.35 -15.50 4.74
C LEU A 139 -2.89 -16.59 5.72
N PRO A 140 -3.77 -17.07 6.61
CA PRO A 140 -3.40 -18.08 7.61
C PRO A 140 -2.98 -19.41 7.00
N GLN A 141 -3.40 -19.70 5.75
CA GLN A 141 -2.95 -20.86 4.98
C GLN A 141 -1.43 -20.90 4.79
N TYR A 142 -0.81 -19.72 4.71
CA TYR A 142 0.63 -19.55 4.50
C TYR A 142 1.34 -18.99 5.73
N GLN A 143 0.62 -18.82 6.86
CA GLN A 143 1.15 -18.15 8.07
C GLN A 143 1.74 -16.76 7.75
N THR A 144 1.11 -16.03 6.82
CA THR A 144 1.57 -14.71 6.37
C THR A 144 0.45 -13.67 6.47
N ASP A 145 0.80 -12.50 6.96
CA ASP A 145 -0.01 -11.28 6.92
C ASP A 145 0.55 -10.37 5.82
N LEU A 146 -0.32 -9.89 4.93
CA LEU A 146 0.06 -8.95 3.89
C LEU A 146 -0.37 -7.55 4.30
N LEU A 147 0.60 -6.65 4.41
CA LEU A 147 0.39 -5.29 4.84
C LEU A 147 0.64 -4.33 3.67
N LEU A 148 -0.40 -3.60 3.28
CA LEU A 148 -0.29 -2.53 2.30
C LEU A 148 -0.43 -1.21 3.04
N THR A 149 0.52 -0.31 2.84
CA THR A 149 0.54 1.01 3.45
C THR A 149 0.64 2.07 2.36
N PHE A 150 -0.35 2.94 2.29
CA PHE A 150 -0.42 4.08 1.41
C PHE A 150 -0.26 5.36 2.23
N ASN A 151 0.89 6.02 2.08
CA ASN A 151 1.12 7.35 2.64
C ASN A 151 0.67 8.40 1.62
N ASP A 152 -0.35 9.17 2.00
CA ASP A 152 -0.90 10.31 1.29
C ASP A 152 -0.64 11.59 2.11
N PRO A 153 0.51 12.25 1.90
CA PRO A 153 0.73 13.56 2.50
C PRO A 153 -0.20 14.60 1.86
N PRO A 154 -0.66 15.60 2.62
CA PRO A 154 -1.50 16.66 2.08
C PRO A 154 -0.78 17.33 0.93
N LEU A 155 -1.45 17.38 -0.23
CA LEU A 155 -0.96 18.08 -1.41
C LEU A 155 -0.53 19.49 -1.00
N SER A 156 0.78 19.71 -0.99
CA SER A 156 1.30 21.07 -0.92
C SER A 156 0.88 21.71 -2.23
N LEU A 157 -0.07 22.64 -2.18
CA LEU A 157 -0.62 23.39 -3.32
C LEU A 157 0.53 24.00 -4.18
N GLY A 158 1.08 23.17 -5.07
CA GLY A 158 1.94 23.55 -6.16
C GLY A 158 1.09 23.73 -7.42
N PRO A 159 1.53 24.56 -8.37
CA PRO A 159 0.68 25.11 -9.42
C PRO A 159 -0.01 23.99 -10.22
N GLU A 160 -1.27 24.28 -10.59
CA GLU A 160 -2.33 23.45 -11.19
C GLU A 160 -1.97 22.74 -12.53
N ASN A 161 -0.80 22.12 -12.64
CA ASN A 161 -0.26 21.47 -13.84
C ASN A 161 0.43 20.15 -13.49
N LEU A 162 -0.23 19.28 -12.72
CA LEU A 162 0.26 17.92 -12.56
C LEU A 162 -0.18 17.11 -13.78
N SER A 163 0.78 16.70 -14.60
CA SER A 163 0.55 15.85 -15.77
C SER A 163 0.00 14.45 -15.40
N LEU A 164 0.07 14.08 -14.12
CA LEU A 164 -0.49 12.87 -13.54
C LEU A 164 -1.31 13.24 -12.30
N PRO A 165 -2.56 12.78 -12.17
CA PRO A 165 -3.36 13.01 -10.98
C PRO A 165 -2.75 12.29 -9.76
N PRO A 166 -2.89 12.84 -8.54
CA PRO A 166 -2.54 12.13 -7.30
C PRO A 166 -3.29 10.79 -7.22
N TRP A 167 -2.70 9.79 -6.58
CA TRP A 167 -3.43 8.57 -6.22
C TRP A 167 -4.51 8.90 -5.22
N SER A 168 -5.67 8.30 -5.43
CA SER A 168 -6.82 8.41 -4.56
C SER A 168 -6.99 7.14 -3.72
N LEU A 169 -7.85 7.21 -2.69
CA LEU A 169 -8.23 6.02 -1.94
C LEU A 169 -8.78 4.91 -2.84
N GLY A 170 -9.49 5.26 -3.92
CA GLY A 170 -10.00 4.29 -4.88
C GLY A 170 -8.90 3.54 -5.63
N ASP A 171 -7.75 4.18 -5.91
CA ASP A 171 -6.58 3.52 -6.49
C ASP A 171 -5.96 2.53 -5.50
N PHE A 172 -5.88 2.90 -4.23
CA PHE A 172 -5.41 2.02 -3.16
C PHE A 172 -6.35 0.82 -2.97
N GLU A 173 -7.66 1.04 -2.92
CA GLU A 173 -8.65 -0.03 -2.84
C GLU A 173 -8.57 -0.95 -4.07
N GLN A 174 -8.38 -0.39 -5.25
CA GLN A 174 -8.19 -1.17 -6.48
C GLN A 174 -6.92 -2.02 -6.40
N LEU A 175 -5.80 -1.47 -5.92
CA LEU A 175 -4.54 -2.20 -5.72
C LEU A 175 -4.74 -3.36 -4.73
N VAL A 176 -5.39 -3.12 -3.60
CA VAL A 176 -5.69 -4.14 -2.58
C VAL A 176 -6.58 -5.26 -3.13
N THR A 177 -7.62 -4.90 -3.90
CA THR A 177 -8.61 -5.85 -4.45
C THR A 177 -8.11 -6.62 -5.67
N SER A 178 -7.28 -5.98 -6.50
CA SER A 178 -6.65 -6.60 -7.67
C SER A 178 -5.46 -7.50 -7.33
N LEU A 179 -4.96 -7.44 -6.10
CA LEU A 179 -3.86 -8.27 -5.66
C LEU A 179 -4.21 -9.75 -5.83
N THR A 180 -3.39 -10.47 -6.58
CA THR A 180 -3.54 -11.89 -6.91
C THR A 180 -2.25 -12.64 -6.59
N LEU A 181 -2.39 -13.82 -5.99
CA LEU A 181 -1.27 -14.74 -5.77
C LEU A 181 -1.21 -15.69 -6.95
N HIS A 182 -0.10 -15.66 -7.67
CA HIS A 182 0.18 -16.60 -8.75
C HIS A 182 1.07 -17.74 -8.29
N ASP A 183 2.10 -17.43 -7.49
CA ASP A 183 3.09 -18.39 -7.07
C ASP A 183 3.18 -18.48 -5.53
N PRO A 184 2.58 -19.53 -4.92
CA PRO A 184 2.64 -19.72 -3.48
C PRO A 184 4.02 -20.18 -2.98
N ASN A 185 5.00 -20.45 -3.86
CA ASN A 185 6.34 -20.85 -3.41
C ASN A 185 7.06 -19.72 -2.68
N ILE A 186 6.61 -18.47 -2.81
CA ILE A 186 7.12 -17.34 -2.02
C ILE A 186 7.02 -17.55 -0.51
N PHE A 187 6.04 -18.34 -0.05
CA PHE A 187 5.86 -18.66 1.36
C PHE A 187 6.56 -19.96 1.79
N GLY A 188 7.15 -20.70 0.85
CA GLY A 188 7.89 -21.93 1.13
C GLY A 188 9.33 -21.66 1.59
N PRO A 189 10.00 -22.64 2.22
CA PRO A 189 11.42 -22.51 2.53
C PRO A 189 12.22 -22.43 1.21
N GLN A 190 12.93 -21.32 1.02
CA GLN A 190 13.94 -21.18 -0.04
C GLN A 190 15.17 -22.06 0.20
#